data_AF-A0A846P8L2-F1
#
_entry.id   AF-A0A846P8L2-F1
#
_cell.length_a   1.000
_cell.length_b   1.000
_cell.length_c   1.000
_cell.angle_alpha   90.00
_cell.angle_beta   90.00
_cell.angle_gamma   90.00
#
_symmetry.space_group_name_H-M   'P 1'
#
loop_
_entity.id
_entity.type
_entity.pdbx_description
1 polymer ?
#
loop_
_entity_poly.entity_id
_entity_poly.type
_entity_poly.pdbx_seq_one_letter_code
_entity_poly.pdbx_strand_id
1 'polypeptide(L)' 'MKFKLVVFLILAVLILIVILQNMENIAFQILFWEINMPVVILVLLSILVGFAFGLLAKRTSSKQ' A
#
# COMPACT_ATOMS: atom_id res chain seq x y z
N MET A 1 -10.80 -28.85 14.52
CA MET A 1 -10.13 -27.53 14.38
C MET A 1 -11.18 -26.45 14.53
N LYS A 2 -10.91 -25.36 15.28
CA LYS A 2 -11.88 -24.26 15.42
C LYS A 2 -12.03 -23.60 14.04
N PHE A 3 -13.23 -23.65 13.44
CA PHE A 3 -13.51 -23.12 12.09
C PHE A 3 -12.90 -21.72 11.85
N LYS A 4 -12.99 -20.85 12.85
CA LYS A 4 -12.38 -19.50 12.86
C LYS A 4 -10.86 -19.51 12.61
N LEU A 5 -10.14 -20.48 13.16
CA LEU A 5 -8.69 -20.61 13.01
C LEU A 5 -8.31 -21.03 11.58
N VAL A 6 -9.11 -21.91 10.97
CA VAL A 6 -8.93 -22.33 9.56
C VAL A 6 -9.17 -21.14 8.63
N VAL A 7 -10.26 -20.39 8.84
CA VAL A 7 -10.56 -19.18 8.06
C VAL A 7 -9.43 -18.15 8.19
N PHE A 8 -8.92 -17.92 9.40
CA PHE A 8 -7.83 -16.97 9.62
C PHE A 8 -6.54 -17.40 8.91
N LEU A 9 -6.20 -18.70 8.96
CA LEU A 9 -5.06 -19.26 8.24
C LEU A 9 -5.18 -19.08 6.73
N ILE A 10 -6.35 -19.35 6.16
CA ILE A 10 -6.61 -19.15 4.73
C ILE A 10 -6.40 -17.68 4.35
N LEU A 11 -6.99 -16.76 5.12
CA LEU A 11 -6.84 -15.32 4.86
C LEU A 11 -5.38 -14.88 4.96
N ALA A 12 -4.65 -15.33 5.97
CA ALA A 12 -3.24 -15.01 6.14
C ALA A 12 -2.39 -15.49 4.95
N VAL A 13 -2.63 -16.72 4.47
CA VAL A 13 -1.94 -17.27 3.30
C VAL A 13 -2.30 -16.48 2.03
N LEU A 14 -3.56 -16.14 1.82
CA LEU A 14 -3.99 -15.35 0.67
C LEU A 14 -3.34 -13.95 0.67
N ILE A 15 -3.28 -13.27 1.82
CA ILE A 15 -2.59 -11.99 1.96
C ILE A 15 -1.11 -12.14 1.62
N LEU A 16 -0.45 -13.18 2.13
CA LEU A 16 0.95 -13.45 1.83
C LEU A 16 1.17 -13.69 0.33
N ILE A 17 0.32 -14.47 -0.32
CA ILE A 17 0.37 -14.71 -1.76
C ILE A 17 0.23 -13.40 -2.53
N VAL A 18 -0.74 -12.54 -2.16
CA VAL A 18 -0.91 -11.24 -2.81
C VAL A 18 0.34 -10.39 -2.66
N ILE A 19 0.94 -10.33 -1.46
CA ILE A 19 2.19 -9.58 -1.24
C ILE A 19 3.31 -10.12 -2.13
N LEU A 20 3.55 -11.44 -2.11
CA LEU A 20 4.63 -12.06 -2.85
C LEU A 20 4.43 -11.95 -4.38
N GLN A 21 3.20 -12.08 -4.87
CA GLN A 21 2.90 -11.88 -6.29
C GLN A 21 3.08 -10.44 -6.73
N ASN A 22 2.79 -9.46 -5.86
CA ASN A 22 2.96 -8.03 -6.15
C ASN A 22 4.38 -7.51 -5.80
N MET A 23 5.35 -8.41 -5.61
CA MET A 23 6.78 -8.05 -5.53
C MET A 23 7.44 -7.87 -6.90
N GLU A 24 6.69 -7.98 -7.99
CA GLU A 24 7.19 -7.63 -9.31
C GLU A 24 7.63 -6.16 -9.34
N ASN A 25 8.84 -5.94 -9.86
CA ASN A 25 9.38 -4.60 -10.05
C ASN A 25 8.73 -3.95 -11.25
N ILE A 26 8.25 -2.72 -11.06
CA ILE A 26 7.77 -1.87 -12.15
C ILE A 26 8.73 -0.70 -12.35
N ALA A 27 8.85 -0.27 -13.60
CA ALA A 27 9.52 0.97 -13.96
C ALA A 27 8.55 2.14 -13.73
N PHE A 28 8.62 2.77 -12.56
CA PHE A 28 7.81 3.91 -12.22
C PHE A 28 8.44 5.20 -12.77
N GLN A 29 7.76 5.87 -13.69
CA GLN A 29 8.24 7.10 -14.30
C GLN A 29 7.70 8.34 -13.59
N ILE A 30 8.60 9.18 -13.08
CA ILE A 30 8.28 10.49 -12.49
C ILE A 30 8.99 11.56 -13.31
N LEU A 31 8.22 12.30 -14.12
CA LEU A 31 8.74 13.34 -15.03
C LEU A 31 9.83 12.77 -15.95
N PHE A 32 11.11 12.98 -15.61
CA PHE A 32 12.27 12.51 -16.37
C PHE A 32 13.05 11.40 -15.64
N TRP A 33 12.56 10.90 -14.50
CA TRP A 33 13.21 9.87 -13.70
C TRP A 33 12.48 8.55 -13.80
N GLU A 34 13.24 7.47 -13.90
CA GLU A 34 12.74 6.10 -13.82
C GLU A 34 13.21 5.48 -12.50
N ILE A 35 12.25 5.02 -11.71
CA ILE A 35 12.49 4.35 -10.44
C ILE A 35 11.99 2.92 -10.58
N ASN A 36 12.92 1.97 -10.53
CA ASN A 36 12.59 0.55 -10.52
C ASN A 36 12.33 0.09 -9.09
N MET A 37 11.08 -0.28 -8.81
CA MET A 37 10.65 -0.66 -7.46
C MET A 37 9.49 -1.65 -7.49
N PRO A 38 9.33 -2.51 -6.47
CA PRO A 38 8.17 -3.37 -6.34
C PRO A 38 6.87 -2.56 -6.26
N VAL A 39 5.80 -3.06 -6.89
CA VAL A 39 4.45 -2.45 -6.85
C VAL A 39 4.00 -2.22 -5.40
N VAL A 40 4.30 -3.15 -4.49
CA VAL A 40 3.90 -3.03 -3.08
C VAL A 40 4.46 -1.76 -2.41
N ILE A 41 5.68 -1.34 -2.77
CA ILE A 41 6.28 -0.12 -2.21
C ILE A 41 5.55 1.11 -2.75
N LEU A 42 5.19 1.12 -4.03
CA LEU A 42 4.45 2.22 -4.64
C LEU A 42 3.08 2.42 -3.98
N VAL A 43 2.37 1.31 -3.70
CA VAL A 43 1.08 1.34 -2.99
C VAL A 43 1.23 1.92 -1.58
N LEU A 44 2.23 1.46 -0.82
CA LEU A 44 2.49 1.97 0.53
C LEU A 44 2.82 3.47 0.54
N LEU A 45 3.68 3.93 -0.37
CA LEU A 45 3.99 5.35 -0.52
C LEU A 45 2.75 6.17 -0.89
N SER A 46 1.89 5.66 -1.77
CA SER A 46 0.65 6.33 -2.17
C SER A 46 -0.29 6.55 -0.99
N ILE A 47 -0.45 5.53 -0.13
CA ILE A 47 -1.25 5.62 1.09
C ILE A 47 -0.67 6.68 2.04
N LEU A 48 0.65 6.66 2.27
CA LEU A 48 1.31 7.62 3.16
C LEU A 48 1.18 9.06 2.67
N VAL A 49 1.37 9.28 1.36
CA VAL A 49 1.24 10.59 0.73
C VAL A 49 -0.20 11.09 0.81
N GLY A 50 -1.18 10.24 0.49
CA GLY A 50 -2.60 10.56 0.62
C GLY A 50 -3.00 10.90 2.06
N PHE A 51 -2.53 10.12 3.03
CA PHE A 51 -2.76 10.39 4.45
C PHE A 51 -2.14 11.72 4.90
N ALA A 52 -0.89 11.99 4.52
CA ALA A 52 -0.21 13.25 4.82
C ALA A 52 -0.97 14.45 4.24
N PHE A 53 -1.40 14.37 2.97
CA PHE A 53 -2.22 15.41 2.36
C PHE A 53 -3.57 15.59 3.06
N GLY A 54 -4.23 14.49 3.47
CA GLY A 54 -5.46 14.55 4.24
C GLY A 54 -5.29 15.27 5.58
N LEU A 55 -4.18 15.02 6.29
CA LEU A 55 -3.84 15.73 7.53
C LEU A 55 -3.58 17.22 7.29
N LEU A 56 -2.86 17.57 6.21
CA LEU A 56 -2.60 18.95 5.85
C LEU A 56 -3.89 19.69 5.46
N ALA A 57 -4.76 19.07 4.67
CA ALA A 57 -6.05 19.63 4.27
C ALA A 57 -6.95 19.94 5.48
N LYS A 58 -6.99 19.02 6.47
CA LYS A 58 -7.70 19.25 7.74
C LYS A 58 -7.16 20.48 8.49
N ARG A 59 -5.84 20.67 8.53
CA ARG A 59 -5.21 21.82 9.21
C ARG A 59 -5.56 23.15 8.54
N THR A 60 -5.66 23.18 7.21
CA THR A 60 -6.08 24.38 6.48
C THR A 60 -7.55 24.73 6.75
N SER A 61 -8.44 23.72 6.82
CA SER A 61 -9.87 23.94 7.10
C SER A 61 -10.16 24.33 8.56
N SER A 62 -9.29 23.97 9.51
CA SER A 62 -9.46 24.32 10.94
C SER A 62 -9.07 25.77 11.27
N LYS A 63 -8.43 26.49 10.33
CA LYS A 63 -8.02 27.89 10.50
C LYS A 63 -9.04 28.90 9.94
N GLN A 64 -10.19 28.43 9.47
CA GLN A 64 -11.28 29.24 8.91
C GLN A 64 -12.46 29.30 9.87
#